data_AF-A0A1V5LCB8-F1
#
_entry.id   AF-A0A1V5LCB8-F1
#
_cell.length_a   1.000
_cell.length_b   1.000
_cell.length_c   1.000
_cell.angle_alpha   90.00
_cell.angle_beta   90.00
_cell.angle_gamma   90.00
#
_symmetry.space_group_name_H-M   'P 1'
#
loop_
_entity.id
_entity.type
_entity.pdbx_description
1 polymer ?
#
loop_
_entity_poly.entity_id
_entity_poly.type
_entity_poly.pdbx_seq_one_letter_code
_entity_poly.pdbx_strand_id
1 'polypeptide(L)'
;MTEILLKDLIKRYHKSYINSSVNKNSFMLYISSLKKCIESLEDGISKKESEEYLKNINRDFIKTFFNKRSDISVNTYNRIDMSICKNDKVEVIMEFKTPYNKSEMLSRENVFFTKKAFLEAIKYYYDERLNGNYNIKNIIITDNINWFIFNPYQFNDKNIEKLCKDYKNKQTSFEINEHLYKEISKIIIKNNISFDYTYFSFENLKSTLAKLTNNEFDINDKNIKKLVNIYKFFHPDFLLREYNPKDSNNLNQKFYSELLYILGLEEIKEDNKKVIKYNKNKNSFIGEVLHKLENEKGIDKEDEKEEIAFELIITWLNRILFLKLFEGQLISFNDSKNYGFLTSPKIKNFDELNTLFFDILGKRYNEREMEYKESSKNIPYLNSSLFEISDMEKKYFTISSLRDDREIEIFKQSNLKKWDEYKNIKRENILKYLLDFLESYNFSAPSSDNILSDESKDIINSAVLGLIFEKLNGYKDGSFYTPGFITEYMAKESIERAVVDSFNKVLNISCSDIDEVKTILAMYIKKMILKNIIK
;
A
#
# COMPACT_ATOMS: atom_id res chain seq x y z
N MET A 1 -29.42 2.37 11.65
CA MET A 1 -28.05 2.83 11.97
C MET A 1 -27.22 1.64 12.35
N THR A 2 -26.02 1.51 11.81
CA THR A 2 -25.15 0.37 12.09
C THR A 2 -23.72 0.86 12.34
N GLU A 3 -23.17 0.54 13.51
CA GLU A 3 -21.76 0.82 13.80
C GLU A 3 -20.88 -0.18 13.04
N ILE A 4 -19.94 0.32 12.25
CA ILE A 4 -18.91 -0.47 11.59
C ILE A 4 -17.52 -0.12 12.14
N LEU A 5 -16.63 -1.10 12.21
CA LEU A 5 -15.28 -0.88 12.72
C LEU A 5 -14.50 0.05 11.77
N LEU A 6 -13.65 0.90 12.33
CA LEU A 6 -12.83 1.84 11.55
C LEU A 6 -11.99 1.14 10.47
N LYS A 7 -11.42 -0.03 10.79
CA LYS A 7 -10.69 -0.86 9.83
C LYS A 7 -11.54 -1.26 8.63
N ASP A 8 -12.84 -1.49 8.82
CA ASP A 8 -13.75 -1.94 7.78
C ASP A 8 -14.18 -0.75 6.91
N LEU A 9 -14.34 0.44 7.50
CA LEU A 9 -14.51 1.69 6.75
C LEU A 9 -13.29 1.96 5.85
N ILE A 10 -12.07 1.87 6.40
CA ILE A 10 -10.83 2.04 5.64
C ILE A 10 -10.72 1.00 4.52
N LYS A 11 -11.04 -0.26 4.80
CA LYS A 11 -11.04 -1.36 3.83
C LYS A 11 -12.07 -1.17 2.71
N ARG A 12 -13.26 -0.62 3.01
CA ARG A 12 -14.28 -0.29 2.00
C ARG A 12 -13.79 0.76 1.00
N TYR A 13 -12.90 1.66 1.43
CA TYR A 13 -12.25 2.61 0.53
C TYR A 13 -11.18 1.93 -0.34
N HIS A 14 -10.19 1.28 0.28
CA HIS A 14 -9.19 0.52 -0.46
C HIS A 14 -8.59 -0.64 0.36
N LYS A 15 -8.76 -1.89 -0.12
CA LYS A 15 -8.27 -3.10 0.56
C LYS A 15 -6.74 -3.14 0.68
N SER A 16 -5.98 -2.55 -0.24
CA SER A 16 -4.53 -2.47 -0.09
C SER A 16 -4.09 -1.36 0.88
N TYR A 17 -4.90 -0.31 1.09
CA TYR A 17 -4.53 0.78 1.98
C TYR A 17 -4.57 0.38 3.45
N ILE A 18 -5.54 -0.44 3.85
CA ILE A 18 -5.54 -0.98 5.22
C ILE A 18 -4.27 -1.80 5.53
N ASN A 19 -3.69 -2.43 4.50
CA ASN A 19 -2.47 -3.22 4.60
C ASN A 19 -1.19 -2.46 4.24
N SER A 20 -1.28 -1.20 3.77
CA SER A 20 -0.09 -0.43 3.42
C SER A 20 0.72 -0.12 4.68
N SER A 21 2.05 -0.16 4.57
CA SER A 21 2.88 0.26 5.70
C SER A 21 2.73 1.75 5.94
N VAL A 22 2.83 2.14 7.21
CA VAL A 22 2.92 3.52 7.65
C VAL A 22 4.37 3.81 7.98
N ASN A 23 4.89 4.96 7.54
CA ASN A 23 6.23 5.37 7.93
C ASN A 23 6.31 5.57 9.46
N LYS A 24 7.23 4.86 10.12
CA LYS A 24 7.33 4.86 11.58
C LYS A 24 7.62 6.25 12.16
N ASN A 25 8.51 7.03 11.55
CA ASN A 25 8.81 8.38 12.02
C ASN A 25 7.57 9.28 11.96
N SER A 26 6.81 9.21 10.86
CA SER A 26 5.54 9.93 10.70
C SER A 26 4.51 9.50 11.72
N PHE A 27 4.41 8.19 12.00
CA PHE A 27 3.56 7.65 13.04
C PHE A 27 3.96 8.13 14.43
N MET A 28 5.25 8.22 14.75
CA MET A 28 5.72 8.72 16.04
C MET A 28 5.46 10.21 16.23
N LEU A 29 5.62 11.01 15.17
CA LEU A 29 5.21 12.42 15.17
C LEU A 29 3.70 12.54 15.42
N TYR A 30 2.88 11.69 14.79
CA TYR A 30 1.45 11.61 15.08
C TYR A 30 1.17 11.26 16.54
N ILE A 31 1.82 10.25 17.12
CA ILE A 31 1.62 9.85 18.52
C ILE A 31 1.94 11.02 19.45
N SER A 32 3.04 11.74 19.23
CA SER A 32 3.39 12.91 20.05
C SER A 32 2.37 14.04 19.92
N SER A 33 1.86 14.29 18.71
CA SER A 33 0.85 15.32 18.45
C SER A 33 -0.50 14.95 19.06
N LEU A 34 -0.87 13.67 18.99
CA LEU A 34 -2.10 13.15 19.57
C LEU A 34 -2.09 13.23 21.11
N LYS A 35 -0.96 12.89 21.75
CA LYS A 35 -0.79 13.05 23.22
C LYS A 35 -1.04 14.50 23.65
N LYS A 36 -0.35 15.46 23.01
CA LYS A 36 -0.52 16.89 23.30
C LYS A 36 -1.96 17.37 23.07
N CYS A 37 -2.61 16.90 22.00
CA CYS A 37 -4.00 17.20 21.70
C CYS A 37 -4.92 16.72 22.83
N ILE A 38 -4.76 15.48 23.28
CA ILE A 38 -5.59 14.89 24.33
C ILE A 38 -5.37 15.61 25.66
N GLU A 39 -4.12 15.86 26.06
CA GLU A 39 -3.79 16.59 27.30
C GLU A 39 -4.39 18.02 27.29
N SER A 40 -4.32 18.71 26.15
CA SER A 40 -4.88 20.06 26.01
C SER A 40 -6.41 20.06 26.05
N LEU A 41 -7.05 19.03 25.47
CA LEU A 41 -8.49 18.86 25.55
C LEU A 41 -8.94 18.56 26.98
N GLU A 42 -8.22 17.72 27.72
CA GLU A 42 -8.51 17.44 29.13
C GLU A 42 -8.43 18.70 29.99
N ASP A 43 -7.37 19.50 29.81
CA ASP A 43 -7.21 20.77 30.54
C ASP A 43 -8.36 21.73 30.21
N GLY A 44 -8.67 21.91 28.92
CA GLY A 44 -9.78 22.77 28.49
C GLY A 44 -11.14 22.30 29.02
N ILE A 45 -11.39 20.98 29.03
CA ILE A 45 -12.62 20.40 29.57
C ILE A 45 -12.67 20.56 31.10
N SER A 46 -11.55 20.43 31.81
CA SER A 46 -11.52 20.64 33.26
C SER A 46 -11.88 22.09 33.63
N LYS A 47 -11.47 23.04 32.78
CA LYS A 47 -11.72 24.49 32.91
C LYS A 47 -13.06 24.95 32.34
N LYS A 48 -13.84 24.05 31.73
CA LYS A 48 -15.10 24.36 31.04
C LYS A 48 -14.92 25.44 29.96
N GLU A 49 -13.85 25.33 29.20
CA GLU A 49 -13.56 26.22 28.09
C GLU A 49 -14.65 26.19 27.01
N SER A 50 -14.66 27.24 26.18
CA SER A 50 -15.64 27.38 25.10
C SER A 50 -15.53 26.29 24.02
N GLU A 51 -16.62 26.08 23.27
CA GLU A 51 -16.61 25.16 22.13
C GLU A 51 -15.55 25.53 21.08
N GLU A 52 -15.38 26.84 20.82
CA GLU A 52 -14.37 27.36 19.90
C GLU A 52 -12.94 27.03 20.38
N TYR A 53 -12.69 27.11 21.69
CA TYR A 53 -11.39 26.75 22.26
C TYR A 53 -11.07 25.26 22.05
N LEU A 54 -12.01 24.36 22.38
CA LEU A 54 -11.81 22.92 22.19
C LEU A 54 -11.66 22.55 20.71
N LYS A 55 -12.46 23.19 19.84
CA LYS A 55 -12.37 23.04 18.38
C LYS A 55 -10.99 23.45 17.86
N ASN A 56 -10.40 24.53 18.36
CA ASN A 56 -9.07 24.98 17.95
C ASN A 56 -7.98 23.96 18.27
N ILE A 57 -8.06 23.26 19.41
CA ILE A 57 -7.12 22.19 19.76
C ILE A 57 -7.17 21.07 18.71
N ASN A 58 -8.37 20.61 18.35
CA ASN A 58 -8.54 19.58 17.32
C ASN A 58 -8.12 20.06 15.93
N ARG A 59 -8.39 21.33 15.59
CA ARG A 59 -7.92 21.94 14.33
C ARG A 59 -6.41 21.85 14.22
N ASP A 60 -5.71 22.23 15.27
CA ASP A 60 -4.25 22.32 15.27
C ASP A 60 -3.62 20.92 15.22
N PHE A 61 -4.24 19.91 15.86
CA PHE A 61 -3.89 18.50 15.67
C PHE A 61 -4.10 18.03 14.22
N ILE A 62 -5.26 18.28 13.61
CA ILE A 62 -5.55 17.85 12.23
C ILE A 62 -4.58 18.52 11.24
N LYS A 63 -4.26 19.80 11.44
CA LYS A 63 -3.29 20.54 10.59
C LYS A 63 -1.93 19.86 10.51
N THR A 64 -1.51 19.11 11.53
CA THR A 64 -0.22 18.40 11.51
C THR A 64 -0.07 17.44 10.32
N PHE A 65 -1.18 16.90 9.78
CA PHE A 65 -1.19 16.05 8.60
C PHE A 65 -1.01 16.81 7.27
N PHE A 66 -1.15 18.14 7.28
CA PHE A 66 -1.18 18.98 6.07
C PHE A 66 -0.13 20.09 6.06
N ASN A 67 0.76 20.16 7.05
CA ASN A 67 1.74 21.26 7.23
C ASN A 67 2.61 21.60 6.00
N LYS A 68 2.75 20.69 5.03
CA LYS A 68 3.55 20.87 3.80
C LYS A 68 2.70 21.13 2.54
N ARG A 69 1.38 21.31 2.67
CA ARG A 69 0.43 21.43 1.55
C ARG A 69 -0.13 22.85 1.51
N SER A 70 0.20 23.60 0.47
CA SER A 70 -0.33 24.95 0.23
C SER A 70 -1.73 24.94 -0.40
N ASP A 71 -2.12 23.81 -1.02
CA ASP A 71 -3.43 23.61 -1.63
C ASP A 71 -4.52 23.22 -0.63
N ILE A 72 -4.17 22.99 0.65
CA ILE A 72 -5.09 22.55 1.71
C ILE A 72 -5.25 23.64 2.76
N SER A 73 -6.50 23.94 3.13
CA SER A 73 -6.84 24.78 4.27
C SER A 73 -7.73 24.03 5.26
N VAL A 74 -7.39 24.09 6.55
CA VAL A 74 -8.21 23.54 7.66
C VAL A 74 -8.75 24.70 8.50
N ASN A 75 -10.00 25.08 8.28
CA ASN A 75 -10.63 26.21 8.97
C ASN A 75 -12.17 26.15 8.93
N THR A 76 -12.82 27.09 9.59
CA THR A 76 -14.25 27.38 9.37
C THR A 76 -14.50 27.70 7.89
N TYR A 77 -15.66 27.30 7.38
CA TYR A 77 -16.07 27.63 6.01
C TYR A 77 -17.57 27.90 5.98
N ASN A 78 -17.95 29.12 5.64
CA ASN A 78 -19.33 29.60 5.75
C ASN A 78 -19.91 29.36 7.15
N ARG A 79 -20.90 28.46 7.26
CA ARG A 79 -21.56 28.07 8.53
C ARG A 79 -21.08 26.72 9.06
N ILE A 80 -20.13 26.06 8.38
CA ILE A 80 -19.57 24.80 8.82
C ILE A 80 -18.53 25.11 9.92
N ASP A 81 -18.67 24.46 11.08
CA ASP A 81 -17.81 24.68 12.24
C ASP A 81 -16.33 24.49 11.91
N MET A 82 -16.01 23.45 11.12
CA MET A 82 -14.71 23.26 10.52
C MET A 82 -14.80 22.43 9.24
N SER A 83 -13.92 22.74 8.30
CA SER A 83 -13.79 22.03 7.04
C SER A 83 -12.32 21.80 6.67
N ILE A 84 -12.09 20.79 5.84
CA ILE A 84 -10.85 20.69 5.08
C ILE A 84 -11.19 21.03 3.64
N CYS A 85 -10.63 22.12 3.14
CA CYS A 85 -10.78 22.52 1.74
C CYS A 85 -9.51 22.22 0.95
N LYS A 86 -9.68 21.75 -0.27
CA LYS A 86 -8.63 21.58 -1.26
C LYS A 86 -8.90 22.49 -2.45
N ASN A 87 -7.97 23.39 -2.76
CA ASN A 87 -8.15 24.43 -3.79
C ASN A 87 -9.51 25.16 -3.63
N ASP A 88 -9.76 25.67 -2.41
CA ASP A 88 -10.97 26.40 -2.01
C ASP A 88 -12.31 25.64 -2.08
N LYS A 89 -12.28 24.32 -2.30
CA LYS A 89 -13.48 23.45 -2.27
C LYS A 89 -13.48 22.57 -1.03
N VAL A 90 -14.60 22.55 -0.31
CA VAL A 90 -14.77 21.67 0.86
C VAL A 90 -14.69 20.21 0.41
N GLU A 91 -13.82 19.44 1.05
CA GLU A 91 -13.73 17.98 0.86
C GLU A 91 -14.09 17.21 2.14
N VAL A 92 -13.97 17.83 3.31
CA VAL A 92 -14.37 17.22 4.59
C VAL A 92 -15.20 18.21 5.39
N ILE A 93 -16.37 17.74 5.85
CA ILE A 93 -17.26 18.50 6.74
C ILE A 93 -17.04 17.99 8.16
N MET A 94 -16.83 18.90 9.11
CA MET A 94 -16.69 18.59 10.52
C MET A 94 -17.64 19.44 11.35
N GLU A 95 -18.56 18.79 12.04
CA GLU A 95 -19.48 19.40 12.99
C GLU A 95 -18.98 19.19 14.41
N PHE A 96 -18.91 20.26 15.19
CA PHE A 96 -18.44 20.23 16.56
C PHE A 96 -19.59 20.48 17.54
N LYS A 97 -19.50 19.84 18.70
CA LYS A 97 -20.25 20.20 19.90
C LYS A 97 -19.32 20.17 21.10
N THR A 98 -19.72 20.75 22.22
CA THR A 98 -19.03 20.51 23.49
C THR A 98 -19.36 19.12 24.07
N PRO A 99 -18.45 18.50 24.85
CA PRO A 99 -18.73 17.25 25.58
C PRO A 99 -19.92 17.35 26.54
N TYR A 100 -20.29 18.56 26.96
CA TYR A 100 -21.40 18.81 27.88
C TYR A 100 -22.75 18.92 27.16
N ASN A 101 -22.78 19.16 25.85
CA ASN A 101 -24.01 19.34 25.05
C ASN A 101 -24.61 17.99 24.60
N LYS A 102 -25.03 17.18 25.59
CA LYS A 102 -25.57 15.82 25.36
C LYS A 102 -26.92 15.80 24.62
N SER A 103 -27.67 16.91 24.67
CA SER A 103 -28.96 17.02 23.98
C SER A 103 -28.78 17.06 22.46
N GLU A 104 -27.83 17.86 21.97
CA GLU A 104 -27.58 18.05 20.54
C GLU A 104 -26.58 17.04 19.94
N MET A 105 -25.67 16.51 20.76
CA MET A 105 -24.60 15.60 20.34
C MET A 105 -25.06 14.14 20.16
N LEU A 106 -24.38 13.42 19.26
CA LEU A 106 -24.54 11.99 19.06
C LEU A 106 -24.04 11.17 20.27
N SER A 107 -24.70 10.06 20.54
CA SER A 107 -24.17 9.01 21.42
C SER A 107 -24.50 7.64 20.84
N ARG A 108 -23.70 6.62 21.13
CA ARG A 108 -23.88 5.25 20.61
C ARG A 108 -25.23 4.61 20.99
N GLU A 109 -25.90 5.16 21.99
CA GLU A 109 -27.19 4.67 22.52
C GLU A 109 -28.39 5.43 21.95
N ASN A 110 -28.17 6.62 21.38
CA ASN A 110 -29.25 7.50 20.94
C ASN A 110 -29.61 7.31 19.46
N VAL A 111 -30.82 7.74 19.10
CA VAL A 111 -31.30 7.76 17.71
C VAL A 111 -30.77 9.02 17.00
N PHE A 112 -29.80 8.88 16.10
CA PHE A 112 -29.02 10.01 15.57
C PHE A 112 -29.84 11.07 14.82
N PHE A 113 -30.88 10.68 14.10
CA PHE A 113 -31.74 11.62 13.35
C PHE A 113 -32.63 12.49 14.25
N THR A 114 -32.51 12.37 15.58
CA THR A 114 -33.10 13.30 16.56
C THR A 114 -32.10 14.34 17.08
N LYS A 115 -30.83 14.21 16.70
CA LYS A 115 -29.73 15.02 17.21
C LYS A 115 -29.39 16.13 16.25
N LYS A 116 -29.30 17.35 16.77
CA LYS A 116 -29.08 18.56 15.98
C LYS A 116 -27.77 18.50 15.19
N ALA A 117 -26.67 18.01 15.79
CA ALA A 117 -25.38 17.90 15.12
C ALA A 117 -25.45 17.02 13.84
N PHE A 118 -26.26 15.96 13.86
CA PHE A 118 -26.46 15.10 12.69
C PHE A 118 -27.25 15.81 11.58
N LEU A 119 -28.30 16.54 11.96
CA LEU A 119 -29.15 17.28 11.03
C LEU A 119 -28.41 18.51 10.44
N GLU A 120 -27.52 19.14 11.22
CA GLU A 120 -26.59 20.17 10.77
C GLU A 120 -25.62 19.62 9.72
N ALA A 121 -24.99 18.47 9.98
CA ALA A 121 -24.11 17.82 9.02
C ALA A 121 -24.81 17.45 7.70
N ILE A 122 -26.05 16.95 7.75
CA ILE A 122 -26.87 16.70 6.54
C ILE A 122 -27.12 18.00 5.79
N LYS A 123 -27.51 19.06 6.50
CA LYS A 123 -27.76 20.37 5.89
C LYS A 123 -26.51 20.90 5.19
N TYR A 124 -25.35 20.85 5.81
CA TYR A 124 -24.08 21.31 5.21
C TYR A 124 -23.70 20.49 3.98
N TYR A 125 -23.89 19.17 4.01
CA TYR A 125 -23.69 18.32 2.84
C TYR A 125 -24.54 18.77 1.64
N TYR A 126 -25.81 19.10 1.86
CA TYR A 126 -26.68 19.59 0.79
C TYR A 126 -26.41 21.03 0.39
N ASP A 127 -26.03 21.91 1.32
CA ASP A 127 -25.63 23.28 1.01
C ASP A 127 -24.46 23.29 0.00
N GLU A 128 -23.44 22.45 0.22
CA GLU A 128 -22.30 22.26 -0.67
C GLU A 128 -22.72 21.69 -2.04
N ARG A 129 -23.53 20.63 -2.07
CA ARG A 129 -24.02 20.04 -3.33
C ARG A 129 -24.82 21.04 -4.16
N LEU A 130 -25.70 21.80 -3.51
CA LEU A 130 -26.53 22.82 -4.15
C LEU A 130 -25.70 24.04 -4.61
N ASN A 131 -24.47 24.19 -4.13
CA ASN A 131 -23.48 25.17 -4.63
C ASN A 131 -22.56 24.57 -5.71
N GLY A 132 -22.82 23.34 -6.18
CA GLY A 132 -22.04 22.68 -7.22
C GLY A 132 -20.83 21.89 -6.72
N ASN A 133 -20.68 21.71 -5.39
CA ASN A 133 -19.63 20.89 -4.82
C ASN A 133 -20.13 19.46 -4.53
N TYR A 134 -19.75 18.52 -5.40
CA TYR A 134 -20.08 17.10 -5.26
C TYR A 134 -18.95 16.27 -4.66
N ASN A 135 -17.86 16.91 -4.21
CA ASN A 135 -16.60 16.24 -3.90
C ASN A 135 -16.36 15.96 -2.40
N ILE A 136 -17.41 16.03 -1.57
CA ILE A 136 -17.31 15.69 -0.15
C ILE A 136 -16.86 14.24 0.01
N LYS A 137 -15.75 14.03 0.73
CA LYS A 137 -15.07 12.75 0.93
C LYS A 137 -15.45 12.08 2.24
N ASN A 138 -15.56 12.87 3.30
CA ASN A 138 -15.87 12.43 4.66
C ASN A 138 -16.73 13.46 5.40
N ILE A 139 -17.60 12.98 6.29
CA ILE A 139 -18.36 13.80 7.23
C ILE A 139 -18.04 13.32 8.64
N ILE A 140 -17.65 14.23 9.51
CA ILE A 140 -17.25 13.95 10.88
C ILE A 140 -18.13 14.76 11.82
N ILE A 141 -18.62 14.12 12.87
CA ILE A 141 -19.34 14.78 13.97
C ILE A 141 -18.60 14.43 15.24
N THR A 142 -18.21 15.43 16.02
CA THR A 142 -17.39 15.22 17.22
C THR A 142 -17.77 16.15 18.36
N ASP A 143 -17.69 15.64 19.59
CA ASP A 143 -17.75 16.49 20.78
C ASP A 143 -16.36 16.90 21.27
N ASN A 144 -15.35 16.80 20.39
CA ASN A 144 -13.92 16.91 20.65
C ASN A 144 -13.26 15.66 21.23
N ILE A 145 -14.00 14.73 21.84
CA ILE A 145 -13.47 13.49 22.42
C ILE A 145 -13.96 12.26 21.66
N ASN A 146 -15.23 12.26 21.28
CA ASN A 146 -15.96 11.17 20.65
C ASN A 146 -16.18 11.51 19.18
N TRP A 147 -15.65 10.67 18.30
CA TRP A 147 -15.62 10.91 16.86
C TRP A 147 -16.57 9.95 16.15
N PHE A 148 -17.55 10.52 15.44
CA PHE A 148 -18.50 9.80 14.59
C PHE A 148 -18.23 10.13 13.13
N ILE A 149 -18.01 9.11 12.31
CA ILE A 149 -17.57 9.26 10.92
C ILE A 149 -18.60 8.63 9.99
N PHE A 150 -18.99 9.39 8.97
CA PHE A 150 -19.98 8.98 7.99
C PHE A 150 -19.41 9.06 6.57
N ASN A 151 -19.73 8.05 5.77
CA ASN A 151 -19.54 8.12 4.33
C ASN A 151 -20.61 9.07 3.73
N PRO A 152 -20.22 10.16 3.05
CA PRO A 152 -21.16 11.16 2.52
C PRO A 152 -22.13 10.60 1.47
N TYR A 153 -21.81 9.49 0.79
CA TYR A 153 -22.74 8.89 -0.16
C TYR A 153 -24.05 8.43 0.49
N GLN A 154 -24.03 8.11 1.78
CA GLN A 154 -25.22 7.68 2.52
C GLN A 154 -26.20 8.83 2.77
N PHE A 155 -25.75 10.09 2.67
CA PHE A 155 -26.61 11.25 2.85
C PHE A 155 -27.41 11.58 1.59
N ASN A 156 -27.10 10.97 0.44
CA ASN A 156 -27.73 11.23 -0.85
C ASN A 156 -29.12 10.58 -0.95
N ASP A 157 -30.16 11.34 -0.61
CA ASP A 157 -31.57 10.98 -0.72
C ASP A 157 -32.32 12.07 -1.47
N LYS A 158 -33.07 11.69 -2.50
CA LYS A 158 -33.75 12.64 -3.39
C LYS A 158 -34.80 13.52 -2.69
N ASN A 159 -35.46 12.99 -1.65
CA ASN A 159 -36.48 13.75 -0.93
C ASN A 159 -35.84 14.77 -0.01
N ILE A 160 -34.75 14.40 0.67
CA ILE A 160 -33.98 15.33 1.49
C ILE A 160 -33.34 16.40 0.60
N GLU A 161 -32.75 16.03 -0.55
CA GLU A 161 -32.17 16.97 -1.52
C GLU A 161 -33.21 18.00 -1.99
N LYS A 162 -34.40 17.53 -2.36
CA LYS A 162 -35.51 18.40 -2.76
C LYS A 162 -35.92 19.33 -1.62
N LEU A 163 -36.11 18.82 -0.41
CA LEU A 163 -36.47 19.63 0.76
C LEU A 163 -35.44 20.71 1.05
N CYS A 164 -34.15 20.37 1.05
CA CYS A 164 -33.07 21.33 1.27
C CYS A 164 -32.99 22.38 0.15
N LYS A 165 -33.24 21.98 -1.11
CA LYS A 165 -33.31 22.90 -2.25
C LYS A 165 -34.47 23.89 -2.11
N ASP A 166 -35.66 23.38 -1.82
CA ASP A 166 -36.87 24.20 -1.64
C ASP A 166 -36.68 25.17 -0.47
N TYR A 167 -36.08 24.71 0.64
CA TYR A 167 -35.74 25.56 1.79
C TYR A 167 -34.73 26.65 1.43
N LYS A 168 -33.64 26.31 0.73
CA LYS A 168 -32.62 27.28 0.29
C LYS A 168 -33.21 28.35 -0.64
N ASN A 169 -34.17 27.95 -1.48
CA ASN A 169 -34.87 28.84 -2.41
C ASN A 169 -36.05 29.60 -1.77
N LYS A 170 -36.29 29.44 -0.46
CA LYS A 170 -37.44 30.02 0.26
C LYS A 170 -38.80 29.61 -0.32
N GLN A 171 -38.90 28.36 -0.79
CA GLN A 171 -40.12 27.76 -1.34
C GLN A 171 -40.87 26.89 -0.31
N THR A 172 -40.30 26.70 0.88
CA THR A 172 -40.96 26.06 2.02
C THR A 172 -41.89 27.04 2.75
N SER A 173 -42.89 26.53 3.47
CA SER A 173 -43.77 27.34 4.32
C SER A 173 -43.11 27.82 5.62
N PHE A 174 -41.81 27.60 5.78
CA PHE A 174 -41.01 27.91 6.97
C PHE A 174 -39.60 28.34 6.55
N GLU A 175 -38.93 29.17 7.35
CA GLU A 175 -37.60 29.72 7.06
C GLU A 175 -36.56 29.49 8.17
N ILE A 176 -36.91 28.81 9.26
CA ILE A 176 -35.98 28.51 10.36
C ILE A 176 -35.48 27.06 10.32
N ASN A 177 -34.21 26.87 10.68
CA ASN A 177 -33.52 25.58 10.59
C ASN A 177 -34.19 24.49 11.44
N GLU A 178 -34.80 24.85 12.58
CA GLU A 178 -35.45 23.87 13.46
C GLU A 178 -36.61 23.14 12.77
N HIS A 179 -37.38 23.84 11.93
CA HIS A 179 -38.45 23.20 11.15
C HIS A 179 -37.88 22.33 10.03
N LEU A 180 -36.83 22.80 9.34
CA LEU A 180 -36.12 21.98 8.35
C LEU A 180 -35.65 20.66 8.96
N TYR A 181 -35.01 20.72 10.14
CA TYR A 181 -34.50 19.55 10.85
C TYR A 181 -35.61 18.55 11.18
N LYS A 182 -36.77 19.03 11.66
CA LYS A 182 -37.95 18.18 11.91
C LYS A 182 -38.44 17.48 10.64
N GLU A 183 -38.48 18.17 9.50
CA GLU A 183 -38.90 17.58 8.23
C GLU A 183 -37.88 16.57 7.68
N ILE A 184 -36.57 16.83 7.82
CA ILE A 184 -35.52 15.87 7.48
C ILE A 184 -35.69 14.59 8.30
N SER A 185 -35.88 14.71 9.63
CA SER A 185 -36.09 13.55 10.49
C SER A 185 -37.34 12.74 10.08
N LYS A 186 -38.44 13.41 9.72
CA LYS A 186 -39.64 12.74 9.21
C LYS A 186 -39.37 11.95 7.93
N ILE A 187 -38.60 12.49 7.00
CA ILE A 187 -38.22 11.79 5.76
C ILE A 187 -37.38 10.55 6.09
N ILE A 188 -36.38 10.69 6.96
CA ILE A 188 -35.52 9.56 7.39
C ILE A 188 -36.37 8.42 7.96
N ILE A 189 -37.31 8.74 8.85
CA ILE A 189 -38.21 7.76 9.47
C ILE A 189 -39.14 7.14 8.42
N LYS A 190 -39.84 7.97 7.64
CA LYS A 190 -40.84 7.52 6.65
C LYS A 190 -40.24 6.61 5.59
N ASN A 191 -39.03 6.92 5.12
CA ASN A 191 -38.34 6.17 4.08
C ASN A 191 -37.42 5.08 4.64
N ASN A 192 -37.37 4.90 5.97
CA ASN A 192 -36.51 3.94 6.65
C ASN A 192 -35.02 4.05 6.22
N ILE A 193 -34.51 5.28 6.12
CA ILE A 193 -33.13 5.55 5.71
C ILE A 193 -32.18 5.13 6.83
N SER A 194 -31.23 4.25 6.53
CA SER A 194 -30.20 3.81 7.48
C SER A 194 -28.84 4.35 7.09
N PHE A 195 -28.05 4.71 8.10
CA PHE A 195 -26.68 5.16 7.94
C PHE A 195 -25.72 4.26 8.74
N ASP A 196 -24.69 3.77 8.08
CA ASP A 196 -23.51 3.20 8.71
C ASP A 196 -22.62 4.32 9.24
N TYR A 197 -22.05 4.12 10.42
CA TYR A 197 -21.08 5.05 11.00
C TYR A 197 -19.92 4.29 11.63
N THR A 198 -18.79 4.97 11.74
CA THR A 198 -17.66 4.51 12.56
C THR A 198 -17.51 5.40 13.78
N TYR A 199 -17.10 4.78 14.90
CA TYR A 199 -16.85 5.46 16.15
C TYR A 199 -15.46 5.17 16.71
N PHE A 200 -14.80 6.21 17.22
CA PHE A 200 -13.72 6.06 18.20
C PHE A 200 -13.74 7.21 19.20
N SER A 201 -13.06 7.02 20.33
CA SER A 201 -12.96 8.03 21.38
C SER A 201 -11.50 8.18 21.81
N PHE A 202 -11.06 9.43 21.95
CA PHE A 202 -9.73 9.76 22.46
C PHE A 202 -9.53 9.30 23.90
N GLU A 203 -10.60 9.28 24.71
CA GLU A 203 -10.59 8.71 26.06
C GLU A 203 -10.06 7.27 26.06
N ASN A 204 -10.55 6.47 25.11
CA ASN A 204 -10.19 5.06 24.96
C ASN A 204 -8.77 4.83 24.45
N LEU A 205 -8.00 5.88 24.15
CA LEU A 205 -6.61 5.79 23.68
C LEU A 205 -5.60 6.10 24.78
N LYS A 206 -6.00 6.81 25.85
CA LYS A 206 -5.10 7.31 26.90
C LYS A 206 -4.22 6.22 27.51
N SER A 207 -4.84 5.11 27.94
CA SER A 207 -4.12 3.99 28.54
C SER A 207 -3.11 3.33 27.60
N THR A 208 -3.38 3.37 26.29
CA THR A 208 -2.45 2.87 25.27
C THR A 208 -1.32 3.87 25.05
N LEU A 209 -1.63 5.16 24.92
CA LEU A 209 -0.66 6.23 24.72
C LEU A 209 0.30 6.39 25.91
N ALA A 210 -0.18 6.20 27.14
CA ALA A 210 0.64 6.25 28.35
C ALA A 210 1.72 5.15 28.38
N LYS A 211 1.45 3.99 27.76
CA LYS A 211 2.41 2.88 27.67
C LYS A 211 3.45 3.06 26.55
N LEU A 212 3.22 3.99 25.62
CA LEU A 212 4.13 4.31 24.53
C LEU A 212 5.18 5.32 25.00
N THR A 213 6.20 4.86 25.73
CA THR A 213 7.28 5.74 26.26
C THR A 213 8.64 5.54 25.59
N ASN A 214 8.92 4.39 24.96
CA ASN A 214 10.29 4.01 24.60
C ASN A 214 10.55 3.76 23.09
N ASN A 215 9.74 4.30 22.17
CA ASN A 215 9.82 4.03 20.72
C ASN A 215 9.73 2.54 20.30
N GLU A 216 9.56 1.64 21.26
CA GLU A 216 9.33 0.22 21.10
C GLU A 216 7.87 -0.09 21.41
N PHE A 217 7.17 -0.68 20.46
CA PHE A 217 5.81 -1.15 20.62
C PHE A 217 5.61 -2.37 19.73
N ASP A 218 4.83 -3.32 20.24
CA ASP A 218 4.46 -4.48 19.45
C ASP A 218 3.43 -4.07 18.39
N ILE A 219 3.81 -4.17 17.12
CA ILE A 219 2.93 -3.91 15.96
C ILE A 219 1.73 -4.85 15.95
N ASN A 220 1.84 -6.03 16.57
CA ASN A 220 0.77 -6.99 16.69
C ASN A 220 -0.23 -6.68 17.81
N ASP A 221 0.11 -5.77 18.72
CA ASP A 221 -0.80 -5.31 19.77
C ASP A 221 -2.05 -4.65 19.11
N LYS A 222 -3.21 -5.16 19.51
CA LYS A 222 -4.52 -4.70 19.02
C LYS A 222 -4.75 -3.20 19.24
N ASN A 223 -4.23 -2.64 20.32
CA ASN A 223 -4.33 -1.21 20.63
C ASN A 223 -3.41 -0.37 19.73
N ILE A 224 -2.23 -0.88 19.39
CA ILE A 224 -1.34 -0.25 18.40
C ILE A 224 -1.98 -0.29 17.02
N LYS A 225 -2.54 -1.44 16.60
CA LYS A 225 -3.32 -1.55 15.35
C LYS A 225 -4.48 -0.55 15.32
N LYS A 226 -5.16 -0.30 16.45
CA LYS A 226 -6.21 0.72 16.56
C LYS A 226 -5.64 2.13 16.35
N LEU A 227 -4.51 2.48 16.97
CA LEU A 227 -3.84 3.77 16.78
C LEU A 227 -3.40 3.98 15.32
N VAL A 228 -2.91 2.93 14.66
CA VAL A 228 -2.56 3.01 13.22
C VAL A 228 -3.79 3.23 12.36
N ASN A 229 -4.92 2.56 12.65
CA ASN A 229 -6.16 2.82 11.90
C ASN A 229 -6.64 4.27 12.06
N ILE A 230 -6.49 4.85 13.25
CA ILE A 230 -6.83 6.27 13.49
C ILE A 230 -5.85 7.19 12.75
N TYR A 231 -4.54 6.88 12.75
CA TYR A 231 -3.57 7.58 11.91
C TYR A 231 -3.96 7.56 10.44
N LYS A 232 -4.25 6.36 9.90
CA LYS A 232 -4.66 6.16 8.51
C LYS A 232 -5.93 6.92 8.17
N PHE A 233 -6.88 7.00 9.11
CA PHE A 233 -8.10 7.78 8.93
C PHE A 233 -7.82 9.27 8.75
N PHE A 234 -6.99 9.88 9.60
CA PHE A 234 -6.68 11.31 9.50
C PHE A 234 -5.70 11.64 8.36
N HIS A 235 -4.95 10.66 7.85
CA HIS A 235 -4.00 10.84 6.77
C HIS A 235 -4.71 11.25 5.45
N PRO A 236 -4.11 12.15 4.63
CA PRO A 236 -4.70 12.62 3.36
C PRO A 236 -5.15 11.49 2.43
N ASP A 237 -4.35 10.43 2.35
CA ASP A 237 -4.63 9.19 1.60
C ASP A 237 -6.06 8.67 1.78
N PHE A 238 -6.58 8.69 3.01
CA PHE A 238 -7.95 8.30 3.30
C PHE A 238 -8.87 9.52 3.40
N LEU A 239 -8.48 10.52 4.18
CA LEU A 239 -9.33 11.64 4.56
C LEU A 239 -9.79 12.45 3.33
N LEU A 240 -8.91 12.60 2.33
CA LEU A 240 -9.14 13.28 1.05
C LEU A 240 -9.28 12.30 -0.14
N ARG A 241 -9.21 10.98 0.13
CA ARG A 241 -9.21 9.92 -0.90
C ARG A 241 -8.07 10.08 -1.91
N GLU A 242 -6.86 10.36 -1.43
CA GLU A 242 -5.66 10.53 -2.27
C GLU A 242 -4.83 9.24 -2.42
N TYR A 243 -5.14 8.16 -1.70
CA TYR A 243 -4.39 6.91 -1.82
C TYR A 243 -4.50 6.34 -3.24
N ASN A 244 -3.36 6.12 -3.89
CA ASN A 244 -3.28 5.51 -5.19
C ASN A 244 -2.30 4.31 -5.17
N PRO A 245 -2.78 3.06 -5.22
CA PRO A 245 -1.90 1.89 -5.29
C PRO A 245 -1.15 1.78 -6.62
N LYS A 246 -1.58 2.49 -7.68
CA LYS A 246 -0.92 2.42 -8.99
C LYS A 246 0.51 2.94 -8.92
N ASP A 247 0.81 3.85 -8.00
CA ASP A 247 2.17 4.35 -7.82
C ASP A 247 3.15 3.27 -7.35
N SER A 248 2.71 2.21 -6.66
CA SER A 248 3.60 1.08 -6.34
C SER A 248 3.78 0.08 -7.49
N ASN A 249 2.99 0.19 -8.55
CA ASN A 249 3.14 -0.61 -9.78
C ASN A 249 3.83 0.17 -10.90
N ASN A 250 4.16 1.45 -10.68
CA ASN A 250 4.94 2.24 -11.60
C ASN A 250 6.43 1.88 -11.49
N LEU A 251 7.15 1.98 -12.61
CA LEU A 251 8.59 1.77 -12.64
C LEU A 251 9.27 2.70 -11.61
N ASN A 252 9.97 2.12 -10.64
CA ASN A 252 10.85 2.92 -9.79
C ASN A 252 12.02 3.42 -10.64
N GLN A 253 11.95 4.70 -11.04
CA GLN A 253 12.93 5.29 -11.94
C GLN A 253 14.35 5.31 -11.34
N LYS A 254 14.49 5.46 -10.02
CA LYS A 254 15.79 5.44 -9.34
C LYS A 254 16.41 4.06 -9.40
N PHE A 255 15.64 3.04 -9.00
CA PHE A 255 16.03 1.64 -9.11
C PHE A 255 16.43 1.28 -10.54
N TYR A 256 15.57 1.62 -11.50
CA TYR A 256 15.78 1.29 -12.90
C TYR A 256 17.04 1.94 -13.48
N SER A 257 17.25 3.23 -13.22
CA SER A 257 18.40 3.96 -13.77
C SER A 257 19.72 3.47 -13.17
N GLU A 258 19.75 3.19 -11.88
CA GLU A 258 20.95 2.64 -11.22
C GLU A 258 21.22 1.19 -11.63
N LEU A 259 20.18 0.37 -11.81
CA LEU A 259 20.31 -0.99 -12.31
C LEU A 259 20.92 -1.01 -13.73
N LEU A 260 20.40 -0.20 -14.66
CA LEU A 260 20.98 -0.08 -16.00
C LEU A 260 22.44 0.34 -15.93
N TYR A 261 22.77 1.32 -15.08
CA TYR A 261 24.14 1.78 -14.90
C TYR A 261 25.09 0.67 -14.42
N ILE A 262 24.70 -0.13 -13.42
CA ILE A 262 25.50 -1.27 -12.92
C ILE A 262 25.73 -2.30 -14.04
N LEU A 263 24.68 -2.55 -14.84
CA LEU A 263 24.76 -3.47 -15.98
C LEU A 263 25.64 -2.94 -17.12
N GLY A 264 25.88 -1.62 -17.17
CA GLY A 264 26.58 -0.96 -18.27
C GLY A 264 25.68 -0.55 -19.42
N LEU A 265 24.38 -0.43 -19.17
CA LEU A 265 23.34 -0.17 -20.14
C LEU A 265 22.79 1.25 -19.99
N GLU A 266 22.18 1.76 -21.07
CA GLU A 266 21.44 3.01 -21.06
C GLU A 266 20.17 2.93 -21.90
N GLU A 267 19.12 3.66 -21.48
CA GLU A 267 17.90 3.85 -22.27
C GLU A 267 18.07 5.09 -23.14
N ILE A 268 18.09 4.88 -24.47
CA ILE A 268 18.13 5.96 -25.45
C ILE A 268 16.83 6.01 -26.26
N LYS A 269 16.57 7.16 -26.89
CA LYS A 269 15.42 7.36 -27.77
C LYS A 269 15.87 7.26 -29.23
N GLU A 270 15.41 6.23 -29.94
CA GLU A 270 15.62 6.04 -31.37
C GLU A 270 14.27 5.86 -32.06
N ASP A 271 14.01 6.60 -33.15
CA ASP A 271 12.78 6.51 -33.96
C ASP A 271 11.48 6.54 -33.14
N ASN A 272 11.41 7.44 -32.15
CA ASN A 272 10.31 7.57 -31.19
C ASN A 272 10.05 6.35 -30.29
N LYS A 273 10.93 5.35 -30.31
CA LYS A 273 10.95 4.21 -29.40
C LYS A 273 12.07 4.36 -28.38
N LYS A 274 11.88 3.76 -27.20
CA LYS A 274 12.91 3.64 -26.18
C LYS A 274 13.60 2.30 -26.38
N VAL A 275 14.92 2.32 -26.51
CA VAL A 275 15.75 1.13 -26.71
C VAL A 275 16.89 1.11 -25.70
N ILE A 276 17.30 -0.09 -25.30
CA ILE A 276 18.41 -0.28 -24.38
C ILE A 276 19.65 -0.57 -25.18
N LYS A 277 20.73 0.18 -24.92
CA LYS A 277 22.03 0.01 -25.58
C LYS A 277 23.16 -0.09 -24.57
N TYR A 278 24.26 -0.65 -25.03
CA TYR A 278 25.51 -0.67 -24.28
C TYR A 278 26.07 0.76 -24.15
N ASN A 279 26.30 1.21 -22.91
CA ASN A 279 26.87 2.54 -22.59
C ASN A 279 28.42 2.56 -22.71
N LYS A 280 29.02 1.64 -23.47
CA LYS A 280 30.48 1.59 -23.74
C LYS A 280 31.40 1.63 -22.50
N ASN A 281 30.88 1.39 -21.31
CA ASN A 281 31.65 1.29 -20.08
C ASN A 281 32.25 -0.12 -20.00
N LYS A 282 33.56 -0.24 -20.27
CA LYS A 282 34.24 -1.55 -20.29
C LYS A 282 34.33 -2.22 -18.92
N ASN A 283 34.21 -1.46 -17.83
CA ASN A 283 34.26 -1.97 -16.46
C ASN A 283 32.87 -2.27 -15.89
N SER A 284 31.86 -2.35 -16.75
CA SER A 284 30.49 -2.72 -16.35
C SER A 284 30.25 -4.22 -16.52
N PHE A 285 29.11 -4.69 -16.01
CA PHE A 285 28.71 -6.09 -16.13
C PHE A 285 28.71 -6.59 -17.59
N ILE A 286 28.11 -5.83 -18.51
CA ILE A 286 28.12 -6.18 -19.94
C ILE A 286 29.49 -6.02 -20.58
N GLY A 287 30.29 -5.04 -20.13
CA GLY A 287 31.65 -4.85 -20.63
C GLY A 287 32.53 -6.09 -20.43
N GLU A 288 32.39 -6.76 -19.28
CA GLU A 288 33.12 -8.00 -18.98
C GLU A 288 32.63 -9.18 -19.84
N VAL A 289 31.31 -9.31 -20.04
CA VAL A 289 30.73 -10.35 -20.90
C VAL A 289 31.20 -10.18 -22.35
N LEU A 290 31.15 -8.97 -22.89
CA LEU A 290 31.61 -8.64 -24.24
C LEU A 290 33.10 -8.97 -24.40
N HIS A 291 33.94 -8.54 -23.46
CA HIS A 291 35.37 -8.85 -23.46
C HIS A 291 35.64 -10.36 -23.50
N LYS A 292 34.84 -11.15 -22.78
CA LYS A 292 34.99 -12.60 -22.72
C LYS A 292 34.50 -13.31 -23.99
N LEU A 293 33.38 -12.87 -24.57
CA LEU A 293 32.90 -13.38 -25.85
C LEU A 293 33.91 -13.15 -26.97
N GLU A 294 34.54 -11.97 -27.00
CA GLU A 294 35.58 -11.63 -27.98
C GLU A 294 36.83 -12.51 -27.78
N ASN A 295 37.41 -12.51 -26.58
CA ASN A 295 38.71 -13.14 -26.34
C ASN A 295 38.68 -14.66 -26.16
N GLU A 296 37.59 -15.24 -25.66
CA GLU A 296 37.51 -16.68 -25.38
C GLU A 296 36.62 -17.45 -26.34
N LYS A 297 35.67 -16.78 -27.02
CA LYS A 297 34.74 -17.40 -27.96
C LYS A 297 34.92 -16.94 -29.40
N GLY A 298 35.77 -15.94 -29.66
CA GLY A 298 36.09 -15.46 -31.01
C GLY A 298 34.89 -14.83 -31.73
N ILE A 299 33.99 -14.18 -30.98
CA ILE A 299 32.81 -13.51 -31.56
C ILE A 299 33.17 -12.06 -31.86
N ASP A 300 33.53 -11.78 -33.10
CA ASP A 300 34.03 -10.45 -33.50
C ASP A 300 32.94 -9.53 -34.05
N LYS A 301 31.81 -10.09 -34.48
CA LYS A 301 30.69 -9.31 -35.04
C LYS A 301 29.96 -8.57 -33.91
N GLU A 302 30.06 -7.25 -33.89
CA GLU A 302 29.57 -6.43 -32.77
C GLU A 302 28.08 -6.67 -32.46
N ASP A 303 27.21 -6.67 -33.48
CA ASP A 303 25.76 -6.89 -33.28
C ASP A 303 25.45 -8.27 -32.68
N GLU A 304 26.14 -9.32 -33.15
CA GLU A 304 25.99 -10.69 -32.66
C GLU A 304 26.52 -10.82 -31.22
N LYS A 305 27.68 -10.23 -30.96
CA LYS A 305 28.33 -10.20 -29.64
C LYS A 305 27.47 -9.48 -28.61
N GLU A 306 26.90 -8.33 -28.97
CA GLU A 306 25.99 -7.58 -28.10
C GLU A 306 24.71 -8.37 -27.82
N GLU A 307 24.08 -8.96 -28.84
CA GLU A 307 22.86 -9.77 -28.65
C GLU A 307 23.07 -10.93 -27.68
N ILE A 308 24.16 -11.69 -27.86
CA ILE A 308 24.53 -12.79 -26.96
C ILE A 308 24.80 -12.28 -25.54
N ALA A 309 25.51 -11.16 -25.41
CA ALA A 309 25.80 -10.58 -24.10
C ALA A 309 24.53 -10.12 -23.38
N PHE A 310 23.59 -9.49 -24.09
CA PHE A 310 22.29 -9.12 -23.54
C PHE A 310 21.52 -10.34 -23.04
N GLU A 311 21.46 -11.42 -23.81
CA GLU A 311 20.71 -12.61 -23.45
C GLU A 311 21.28 -13.30 -22.19
N LEU A 312 22.61 -13.43 -22.10
CA LEU A 312 23.27 -13.96 -20.90
C LEU A 312 23.00 -13.10 -19.67
N ILE A 313 23.12 -11.78 -19.79
CA ILE A 313 22.93 -10.84 -18.68
C ILE A 313 21.47 -10.82 -18.22
N ILE A 314 20.52 -10.80 -19.14
CA ILE A 314 19.09 -10.84 -18.80
C ILE A 314 18.77 -12.16 -18.09
N THR A 315 19.35 -13.29 -18.53
CA THR A 315 19.18 -14.60 -17.89
C THR A 315 19.69 -14.58 -16.45
N TRP A 316 20.91 -14.09 -16.22
CA TRP A 316 21.48 -14.01 -14.87
C TRP A 316 20.76 -12.99 -13.98
N LEU A 317 20.41 -11.83 -14.52
CA LEU A 317 19.64 -10.81 -13.82
C LEU A 317 18.26 -11.34 -13.40
N ASN A 318 17.61 -12.12 -14.27
CA ASN A 318 16.33 -12.77 -13.95
C ASN A 318 16.46 -13.68 -12.73
N ARG A 319 17.49 -14.53 -12.68
CA ARG A 319 17.79 -15.36 -11.49
C ARG A 319 18.01 -14.49 -10.25
N ILE A 320 18.85 -13.47 -10.32
CA ILE A 320 19.19 -12.60 -9.19
C ILE A 320 17.93 -11.89 -8.65
N LEU A 321 17.15 -11.25 -9.52
CA LEU A 321 15.96 -10.50 -9.12
C LEU A 321 14.84 -11.42 -8.60
N PHE A 322 14.65 -12.59 -9.23
CA PHE A 322 13.76 -13.62 -8.72
C PHE A 322 14.17 -14.04 -7.31
N LEU A 323 15.46 -14.27 -7.08
CA LEU A 323 15.96 -14.66 -5.77
C LEU A 323 15.85 -13.56 -4.72
N LYS A 324 15.99 -12.27 -5.06
CA LYS A 324 15.72 -11.19 -4.11
C LYS A 324 14.24 -11.11 -3.73
N LEU A 325 13.32 -11.31 -4.68
CA LEU A 325 11.89 -11.45 -4.36
C LEU A 325 11.64 -12.65 -3.44
N PHE A 326 12.23 -13.79 -3.76
CA PHE A 326 12.06 -15.01 -2.99
C PHE A 326 12.64 -14.89 -1.56
N GLU A 327 13.83 -14.32 -1.44
CA GLU A 327 14.47 -13.96 -0.18
C GLU A 327 13.56 -13.05 0.66
N GLY A 328 12.97 -12.02 0.03
CA GLY A 328 12.03 -11.12 0.69
C GLY A 328 10.80 -11.83 1.26
N GLN A 329 10.31 -12.89 0.59
CA GLN A 329 9.23 -13.73 1.10
C GLN A 329 9.70 -14.63 2.24
N LEU A 330 10.87 -15.27 2.13
CA LEU A 330 11.40 -16.12 3.20
C LEU A 330 11.65 -15.33 4.49
N ILE A 331 12.24 -14.14 4.40
CA ILE A 331 12.42 -13.25 5.55
C ILE A 331 11.07 -12.89 6.16
N SER A 332 10.06 -12.58 5.32
CA SER A 332 8.73 -12.21 5.80
C SER A 332 7.98 -13.37 6.46
N PHE A 333 8.07 -14.59 5.93
CA PHE A 333 7.35 -15.75 6.47
C PHE A 333 7.93 -16.23 7.80
N ASN A 334 9.22 -16.00 8.02
CA ASN A 334 9.92 -16.46 9.20
C ASN A 334 10.23 -15.33 10.21
N ASP A 335 9.81 -14.10 9.90
CA ASP A 335 10.08 -12.88 10.69
C ASP A 335 11.55 -12.76 11.13
N SER A 336 12.47 -13.08 10.22
CA SER A 336 13.90 -13.14 10.54
C SER A 336 14.78 -12.83 9.35
N LYS A 337 15.66 -11.84 9.53
CA LYS A 337 16.67 -11.45 8.52
C LYS A 337 17.71 -12.56 8.25
N ASN A 338 17.81 -13.57 9.11
CA ASN A 338 18.76 -14.67 8.94
C ASN A 338 18.46 -15.53 7.70
N TYR A 339 17.23 -15.45 7.18
CA TYR A 339 16.82 -16.07 5.91
C TYR A 339 17.30 -15.31 4.67
N GLY A 340 17.91 -14.12 4.83
CA GLY A 340 18.62 -13.44 3.76
C GLY A 340 19.83 -14.26 3.31
N PHE A 341 19.94 -14.60 2.03
CA PHE A 341 21.01 -15.45 1.47
C PHE A 341 21.75 -14.80 0.29
N LEU A 342 21.15 -13.83 -0.39
CA LEU A 342 21.70 -13.15 -1.55
C LEU A 342 22.21 -11.75 -1.15
N THR A 343 23.27 -11.73 -0.35
CA THR A 343 23.88 -10.52 0.23
C THR A 343 25.40 -10.53 0.04
N SER A 344 26.02 -9.35 -0.05
CA SER A 344 27.48 -9.24 -0.23
C SER A 344 28.31 -9.86 0.92
N PRO A 345 27.80 -10.01 2.16
CA PRO A 345 28.47 -10.83 3.17
C PRO A 345 28.49 -12.33 2.89
N LYS A 346 27.50 -12.86 2.16
CA LYS A 346 27.30 -14.30 1.93
C LYS A 346 27.72 -14.79 0.55
N ILE A 347 27.72 -13.91 -0.46
CA ILE A 347 28.14 -14.19 -1.83
C ILE A 347 29.26 -13.23 -2.18
N LYS A 348 30.49 -13.75 -2.27
CA LYS A 348 31.73 -12.98 -2.41
C LYS A 348 32.24 -12.85 -3.83
N ASN A 349 31.91 -13.82 -4.68
CA ASN A 349 32.42 -13.95 -6.03
C ASN A 349 31.37 -14.59 -6.94
N PHE A 350 31.63 -14.59 -8.24
CA PHE A 350 30.72 -15.16 -9.23
C PHE A 350 30.62 -16.68 -9.15
N ASP A 351 31.65 -17.37 -8.64
CA ASP A 351 31.62 -18.81 -8.37
C ASP A 351 30.57 -19.16 -7.31
N GLU A 352 30.56 -18.46 -6.16
CA GLU A 352 29.57 -18.66 -5.10
C GLU A 352 28.15 -18.34 -5.57
N LEU A 353 27.99 -17.33 -6.43
CA LEU A 353 26.70 -17.01 -7.05
C LEU A 353 26.25 -18.13 -8.01
N ASN A 354 27.17 -18.70 -8.78
CA ASN A 354 26.91 -19.82 -9.67
C ASN A 354 26.53 -21.10 -8.89
N THR A 355 27.26 -21.41 -7.81
CA THR A 355 26.95 -22.50 -6.87
C THR A 355 25.56 -22.32 -6.27
N LEU A 356 25.21 -21.09 -5.88
CA LEU A 356 23.86 -20.79 -5.39
C LEU A 356 22.80 -21.16 -6.43
N PHE A 357 22.99 -20.79 -7.71
CA PHE A 357 22.05 -21.11 -8.78
C PHE A 357 21.87 -22.61 -9.00
N PHE A 358 22.96 -23.33 -9.23
CA PHE A 358 22.88 -24.68 -9.79
C PHE A 358 23.01 -25.78 -8.73
N ASP A 359 23.84 -25.58 -7.71
CA ASP A 359 24.15 -26.62 -6.72
C ASP A 359 23.31 -26.51 -5.45
N ILE A 360 22.74 -25.34 -5.17
CA ILE A 360 21.87 -25.11 -4.02
C ILE A 360 20.39 -25.06 -4.45
N LEU A 361 20.04 -24.15 -5.35
CA LEU A 361 18.64 -23.93 -5.76
C LEU A 361 18.17 -24.93 -6.80
N GLY A 362 19.09 -25.39 -7.67
CA GLY A 362 18.83 -26.41 -8.70
C GLY A 362 18.86 -27.86 -8.21
N LYS A 363 19.22 -28.12 -6.94
CA LYS A 363 19.29 -29.48 -6.36
C LYS A 363 18.48 -29.63 -5.07
N ARG A 364 17.92 -30.82 -4.85
CA ARG A 364 17.23 -31.15 -3.59
C ARG A 364 18.24 -31.18 -2.45
N TYR A 365 17.82 -30.86 -1.23
CA TYR A 365 18.71 -30.77 -0.07
C TYR A 365 19.58 -32.03 0.16
N ASN A 366 19.02 -33.21 -0.08
CA ASN A 366 19.74 -34.48 0.04
C ASN A 366 20.78 -34.71 -1.06
N GLU A 367 20.62 -34.10 -2.23
CA GLU A 367 21.49 -34.16 -3.40
C GLU A 367 22.60 -33.10 -3.39
N ARG A 368 22.53 -32.11 -2.48
CA ARG A 368 23.58 -31.09 -2.31
C ARG A 368 24.87 -31.70 -1.80
N GLU A 369 26.00 -31.11 -2.19
CA GLU A 369 27.30 -31.49 -1.66
C GLU A 369 27.41 -31.18 -0.17
N MET A 370 28.18 -32.00 0.57
CA MET A 370 28.26 -31.92 2.03
C MET A 370 28.70 -30.55 2.54
N GLU A 371 29.59 -29.87 1.80
CA GLU A 371 30.10 -28.54 2.16
C GLU A 371 29.03 -27.44 2.14
N TYR A 372 27.97 -27.59 1.34
CA TYR A 372 26.91 -26.59 1.22
C TYR A 372 25.68 -26.87 2.07
N LYS A 373 25.53 -28.06 2.66
CA LYS A 373 24.29 -28.45 3.36
C LYS A 373 23.98 -27.53 4.54
N GLU A 374 24.94 -27.33 5.44
CA GLU A 374 24.70 -26.54 6.65
C GLU A 374 24.48 -25.06 6.35
N SER A 375 25.27 -24.47 5.44
CA SER A 375 25.16 -23.07 5.04
C SER A 375 23.89 -22.76 4.24
N SER A 376 23.32 -23.77 3.57
CA SER A 376 22.10 -23.64 2.74
C SER A 376 20.84 -24.27 3.33
N LYS A 377 20.85 -24.69 4.60
CA LYS A 377 19.72 -25.40 5.24
C LYS A 377 18.38 -24.65 5.19
N ASN A 378 18.43 -23.32 5.17
CA ASN A 378 17.26 -22.45 5.13
C ASN A 378 16.85 -22.06 3.69
N ILE A 379 17.59 -22.53 2.69
CA ILE A 379 17.34 -22.25 1.26
C ILE A 379 16.67 -23.50 0.66
N PRO A 380 15.39 -23.41 0.25
CA PRO A 380 14.70 -24.55 -0.35
C PRO A 380 15.18 -24.82 -1.78
N TYR A 381 14.91 -26.04 -2.25
CA TYR A 381 15.05 -26.40 -3.65
C TYR A 381 13.92 -25.76 -4.48
N LEU A 382 14.27 -25.21 -5.64
CA LEU A 382 13.33 -24.65 -6.59
C LEU A 382 13.33 -25.50 -7.85
N ASN A 383 12.28 -26.28 -8.03
CA ASN A 383 12.06 -27.10 -9.24
C ASN A 383 11.66 -26.20 -10.43
N SER A 384 12.60 -25.37 -10.89
CA SER A 384 12.38 -24.36 -11.91
C SER A 384 13.47 -24.44 -12.97
N SER A 385 13.08 -24.38 -14.25
CA SER A 385 14.00 -24.26 -15.38
C SER A 385 14.90 -23.02 -15.27
N LEU A 386 14.49 -22.02 -14.47
CA LEU A 386 15.32 -20.86 -14.18
C LEU A 386 16.63 -21.23 -13.48
N PHE A 387 16.72 -22.37 -12.78
CA PHE A 387 17.93 -22.84 -12.09
C PHE A 387 18.55 -24.07 -12.76
N GLU A 388 18.24 -24.30 -14.03
CA GLU A 388 18.98 -25.18 -14.92
C GLU A 388 19.92 -24.35 -15.80
N ILE A 389 21.05 -24.95 -16.22
CA ILE A 389 21.97 -24.28 -17.13
C ILE A 389 21.26 -24.11 -18.48
N SER A 390 21.09 -22.87 -18.93
CA SER A 390 20.43 -22.55 -20.20
C SER A 390 21.29 -22.97 -21.40
N ASP A 391 20.68 -23.12 -22.57
CA ASP A 391 21.42 -23.49 -23.77
C ASP A 391 22.45 -22.42 -24.19
N MET A 392 22.17 -21.15 -23.91
CA MET A 392 23.13 -20.06 -24.09
C MET A 392 24.33 -20.19 -23.16
N GLU A 393 24.12 -20.49 -21.88
CA GLU A 393 25.22 -20.70 -20.93
C GLU A 393 26.04 -21.95 -21.26
N LYS A 394 25.40 -23.04 -21.73
CA LYS A 394 26.10 -24.22 -22.23
C LYS A 394 26.96 -23.90 -23.46
N LYS A 395 26.44 -23.09 -24.38
CA LYS A 395 27.12 -22.72 -25.63
C LYS A 395 28.30 -21.78 -25.37
N TYR A 396 28.11 -20.80 -24.50
CA TYR A 396 29.10 -19.77 -24.20
C TYR A 396 29.78 -20.03 -22.86
N PHE A 397 29.24 -19.49 -21.77
CA PHE A 397 29.77 -19.71 -20.42
C PHE A 397 28.71 -19.38 -19.38
N THR A 398 28.88 -19.92 -18.18
CA THR A 398 28.09 -19.59 -16.99
C THR A 398 28.63 -18.34 -16.29
N ILE A 399 27.86 -17.79 -15.34
CA ILE A 399 28.23 -16.57 -14.62
C ILE A 399 29.55 -16.71 -13.83
N SER A 400 29.89 -17.91 -13.35
CA SER A 400 31.17 -18.21 -12.67
C SER A 400 32.40 -17.81 -13.47
N SER A 401 32.28 -17.70 -14.79
CA SER A 401 33.44 -17.38 -15.63
C SER A 401 33.78 -15.88 -15.68
N LEU A 402 32.97 -15.02 -15.03
CA LEU A 402 33.24 -13.59 -14.93
C LEU A 402 34.32 -13.31 -13.88
N ARG A 403 35.10 -12.24 -14.10
CA ARG A 403 36.17 -11.85 -13.17
C ARG A 403 35.66 -11.19 -11.89
N ASP A 404 36.18 -11.64 -10.76
CA ASP A 404 35.84 -11.12 -9.43
C ASP A 404 36.56 -9.82 -9.04
N ASP A 405 37.53 -9.34 -9.83
CA ASP A 405 38.34 -8.16 -9.50
C ASP A 405 37.90 -6.88 -10.22
N ARG A 406 36.82 -6.95 -11.01
CA ARG A 406 36.32 -5.81 -11.77
C ARG A 406 35.57 -4.83 -10.87
N GLU A 407 35.94 -3.56 -10.99
CA GLU A 407 35.34 -2.45 -10.26
C GLU A 407 34.65 -1.44 -11.18
N ILE A 408 33.50 -0.93 -10.75
CA ILE A 408 32.75 0.14 -11.41
C ILE A 408 32.63 1.36 -10.49
N GLU A 409 32.57 2.55 -11.06
CA GLU A 409 32.30 3.77 -10.28
C GLU A 409 30.90 3.74 -9.67
N ILE A 410 30.73 4.27 -8.47
CA ILE A 410 29.42 4.36 -7.82
C ILE A 410 28.52 5.36 -8.56
N PHE A 411 27.26 4.99 -8.79
CA PHE A 411 26.31 5.85 -9.46
C PHE A 411 26.09 7.15 -8.66
N LYS A 412 26.15 8.31 -9.33
CA LYS A 412 26.09 9.62 -8.65
C LYS A 412 24.82 9.85 -7.83
N GLN A 413 23.72 9.22 -8.23
CA GLN A 413 22.42 9.32 -7.57
C GLN A 413 22.05 8.02 -6.85
N SER A 414 23.06 7.21 -6.50
CA SER A 414 22.88 5.92 -5.84
C SER A 414 22.06 6.04 -4.56
N ASN A 415 21.21 5.06 -4.32
CA ASN A 415 20.42 4.95 -3.09
C ASN A 415 20.99 3.92 -2.10
N LEU A 416 22.31 3.68 -2.14
CA LEU A 416 22.99 2.73 -1.25
C LEU A 416 22.75 3.08 0.23
N LYS A 417 22.15 2.16 0.98
CA LYS A 417 21.85 2.34 2.41
C LYS A 417 23.07 2.34 3.32
N LYS A 418 24.14 1.66 2.90
CA LYS A 418 25.42 1.62 3.61
C LYS A 418 26.23 2.91 3.38
N TRP A 419 25.59 4.08 3.45
CA TRP A 419 26.22 5.36 3.10
C TRP A 419 27.48 5.63 3.93
N ASP A 420 27.55 5.17 5.18
CA ASP A 420 28.77 5.27 5.98
C ASP A 420 29.95 4.47 5.40
N GLU A 421 29.69 3.34 4.75
CA GLU A 421 30.69 2.56 4.03
C GLU A 421 31.06 3.22 2.70
N TYR A 422 30.05 3.75 1.98
CA TYR A 422 30.23 4.25 0.61
C TYR A 422 30.60 5.73 0.49
N LYS A 423 30.43 6.56 1.53
CA LYS A 423 30.64 8.03 1.47
C LYS A 423 32.01 8.46 0.97
N ASN A 424 33.03 7.63 1.15
CA ASN A 424 34.41 7.90 0.72
C ASN A 424 34.87 6.95 -0.40
N ILE A 425 34.00 6.07 -0.90
CA ILE A 425 34.30 5.07 -1.91
C ILE A 425 33.84 5.60 -3.27
N LYS A 426 34.77 5.67 -4.24
CA LYS A 426 34.44 6.06 -5.62
C LYS A 426 34.14 4.87 -6.52
N ARG A 427 34.70 3.71 -6.21
CA ARG A 427 34.64 2.49 -6.99
C ARG A 427 34.43 1.29 -6.09
N GLU A 428 33.69 0.31 -6.56
CA GLU A 428 33.43 -0.92 -5.84
C GLU A 428 33.39 -2.10 -6.81
N ASN A 429 33.69 -3.29 -6.31
CA ASN A 429 33.51 -4.55 -7.03
C ASN A 429 32.07 -4.65 -7.59
N ILE A 430 31.92 -5.05 -8.86
CA ILE A 430 30.63 -5.04 -9.55
C ILE A 430 29.59 -5.94 -8.84
N LEU A 431 29.97 -7.14 -8.42
CA LEU A 431 29.06 -8.07 -7.75
C LEU A 431 28.64 -7.54 -6.38
N LYS A 432 29.62 -7.07 -5.58
CA LYS A 432 29.33 -6.46 -4.28
C LYS A 432 28.41 -5.25 -4.43
N TYR A 433 28.68 -4.37 -5.39
CA TYR A 433 27.85 -3.21 -5.64
C TYR A 433 26.43 -3.61 -6.05
N LEU A 434 26.27 -4.57 -6.98
CA LEU A 434 24.95 -5.08 -7.37
C LEU A 434 24.17 -5.62 -6.16
N LEU A 435 24.80 -6.43 -5.31
CA LEU A 435 24.14 -7.02 -4.14
C LEU A 435 23.76 -5.96 -3.08
N ASP A 436 24.64 -5.01 -2.79
CA ASP A 436 24.38 -3.91 -1.84
C ASP A 436 23.32 -2.92 -2.37
N PHE A 437 23.34 -2.66 -3.68
CA PHE A 437 22.30 -1.92 -4.39
C PHE A 437 20.94 -2.61 -4.19
N LEU A 438 20.84 -3.91 -4.48
CA LEU A 438 19.59 -4.65 -4.32
C LEU A 438 19.14 -4.70 -2.84
N GLU A 439 20.07 -4.84 -1.89
CA GLU A 439 19.77 -4.80 -0.44
C GLU A 439 19.20 -3.43 0.01
N SER A 440 19.45 -2.37 -0.76
CA SER A 440 18.93 -1.03 -0.48
C SER A 440 17.43 -0.88 -0.81
N TYR A 441 16.83 -1.84 -1.51
CA TYR A 441 15.40 -1.83 -1.86
C TYR A 441 14.63 -2.95 -1.16
N ASN A 442 13.30 -2.81 -1.10
CA ASN A 442 12.44 -3.81 -0.47
C ASN A 442 11.76 -4.71 -1.48
N PHE A 443 12.16 -5.97 -1.48
CA PHE A 443 11.62 -7.01 -2.34
C PHE A 443 10.53 -7.86 -1.64
N SER A 444 10.24 -7.61 -0.36
CA SER A 444 9.11 -8.24 0.32
C SER A 444 7.80 -7.64 -0.18
N ALA A 445 6.81 -8.50 -0.47
CA ALA A 445 5.43 -8.02 -0.62
C ALA A 445 5.03 -7.27 0.66
N PRO A 446 4.14 -6.26 0.59
CA PRO A 446 3.52 -5.70 1.78
C PRO A 446 2.73 -6.81 2.48
N SER A 447 3.37 -7.51 3.41
CA SER A 447 2.71 -8.45 4.29
C SER A 447 1.75 -7.65 5.18
N SER A 448 0.58 -8.23 5.47
CA SER A 448 -0.43 -7.65 6.35
C SER A 448 0.11 -7.30 7.75
N ASP A 449 1.29 -7.81 8.09
CA ASP A 449 1.86 -7.80 9.43
C ASP A 449 2.85 -6.64 9.63
N ASN A 450 3.38 -6.05 8.56
CA ASN A 450 4.30 -4.90 8.64
C ASN A 450 3.55 -3.57 8.47
N ILE A 451 2.64 -3.30 9.41
CA ILE A 451 1.80 -2.10 9.44
C ILE A 451 2.63 -0.82 9.60
N LEU A 452 3.84 -0.91 10.17
CA LEU A 452 4.78 0.21 10.33
C LEU A 452 6.15 -0.17 9.74
N SER A 453 6.72 0.71 8.92
CA SER A 453 8.05 0.54 8.32
C SER A 453 8.99 1.67 8.72
N ASP A 454 10.22 1.33 9.14
CA ASP A 454 11.28 2.31 9.48
C ASP A 454 11.70 3.17 8.28
N GLU A 455 11.38 2.73 7.06
CA GLU A 455 11.81 3.36 5.82
C GLU A 455 10.62 3.53 4.87
N SER A 456 10.59 4.63 4.12
CA SER A 456 9.85 4.74 2.86
C SER A 456 10.50 3.79 1.86
N LYS A 457 10.29 2.50 2.07
CA LYS A 457 10.87 1.49 1.19
C LYS A 457 10.11 1.59 -0.12
N ASP A 458 10.78 2.05 -1.18
CA ASP A 458 10.23 1.88 -2.52
C ASP A 458 10.18 0.37 -2.78
N ILE A 459 8.97 -0.19 -2.70
CA ILE A 459 8.74 -1.63 -2.86
C ILE A 459 9.01 -1.99 -4.32
N ILE A 460 9.92 -2.94 -4.54
CA ILE A 460 10.12 -3.55 -5.86
C ILE A 460 9.28 -4.82 -5.89
N ASN A 461 8.10 -4.71 -6.50
CA ASN A 461 7.18 -5.84 -6.64
C ASN A 461 7.30 -6.49 -8.03
N SER A 462 6.55 -7.58 -8.25
CA SER A 462 6.54 -8.31 -9.51
C SER A 462 6.10 -7.45 -10.71
N ALA A 463 5.25 -6.44 -10.52
CA ALA A 463 4.84 -5.53 -11.58
C ALA A 463 6.00 -4.61 -12.01
N VAL A 464 6.75 -4.07 -11.05
CA VAL A 464 7.96 -3.27 -11.33
C VAL A 464 8.98 -4.11 -12.11
N LEU A 465 9.21 -5.36 -11.70
CA LEU A 465 10.13 -6.24 -12.44
C LEU A 465 9.65 -6.55 -13.85
N GLY A 466 8.35 -6.80 -14.04
CA GLY A 466 7.76 -7.02 -15.35
C GLY A 466 8.01 -5.85 -16.31
N LEU A 467 7.84 -4.61 -15.82
CA LEU A 467 8.15 -3.39 -16.59
C LEU A 467 9.65 -3.25 -16.89
N ILE A 468 10.53 -3.68 -16.00
CA ILE A 468 11.98 -3.66 -16.23
C ILE A 468 12.36 -4.63 -17.34
N PHE A 469 11.84 -5.87 -17.31
CA PHE A 469 12.11 -6.87 -18.34
C PHE A 469 11.48 -6.52 -19.69
N GLU A 470 10.27 -5.94 -19.70
CA GLU A 470 9.66 -5.40 -20.92
C GLU A 470 10.59 -4.39 -21.60
N LYS A 471 11.18 -3.48 -20.81
CA LYS A 471 12.14 -2.48 -21.30
C LYS A 471 13.47 -3.09 -21.72
N LEU A 472 14.05 -4.00 -20.93
CA LEU A 472 15.32 -4.67 -21.27
C LEU A 472 15.22 -5.49 -22.56
N ASN A 473 14.07 -6.14 -22.80
CA ASN A 473 13.81 -6.88 -24.03
C ASN A 473 13.47 -5.98 -25.23
N GLY A 474 13.30 -4.67 -25.01
CA GLY A 474 13.05 -3.70 -26.08
C GLY A 474 11.76 -3.93 -26.87
N TYR A 475 10.72 -4.48 -26.22
CA TYR A 475 9.44 -4.83 -26.86
C TYR A 475 9.54 -5.86 -28.01
N LYS A 476 10.66 -6.59 -28.12
CA LYS A 476 10.80 -7.69 -29.08
C LYS A 476 9.70 -8.75 -28.83
N ASP A 477 9.17 -9.33 -29.90
CA ASP A 477 8.13 -10.37 -29.89
C ASP A 477 6.80 -10.00 -29.20
N GLY A 478 6.49 -8.70 -29.05
CA GLY A 478 5.24 -8.26 -28.44
C GLY A 478 5.15 -8.57 -26.94
N SER A 479 6.30 -8.67 -26.26
CA SER A 479 6.46 -8.98 -24.84
C SER A 479 6.02 -7.85 -23.90
N PHE A 480 4.77 -7.39 -24.04
CA PHE A 480 4.16 -6.40 -23.16
C PHE A 480 3.74 -7.02 -21.82
N TYR A 481 4.13 -6.38 -20.73
CA TYR A 481 3.69 -6.74 -19.39
C TYR A 481 2.19 -6.51 -19.25
N THR A 482 1.47 -7.55 -18.83
CA THR A 482 0.04 -7.46 -18.53
C THR A 482 -0.15 -6.95 -17.09
N PRO A 483 -0.82 -5.80 -16.88
CA PRO A 483 -1.08 -5.28 -15.54
C PRO A 483 -1.79 -6.27 -14.63
N GLY A 484 -1.39 -6.31 -13.35
CA GLY A 484 -1.89 -7.29 -12.37
C GLY A 484 -3.41 -7.35 -12.20
N PHE A 485 -4.15 -6.25 -12.38
CA PHE A 485 -5.62 -6.27 -12.28
C PHE A 485 -6.28 -7.03 -13.44
N ILE A 486 -5.66 -7.05 -14.62
CA ILE A 486 -6.14 -7.84 -15.76
C ILE A 486 -5.88 -9.32 -15.47
N THR A 487 -4.70 -9.65 -15.00
CA THR A 487 -4.34 -11.02 -14.58
C THR A 487 -5.25 -11.51 -13.45
N GLU A 488 -5.51 -10.68 -12.44
CA GLU A 488 -6.44 -10.99 -11.35
C GLU A 488 -7.85 -11.22 -11.88
N TYR A 489 -8.34 -10.37 -12.77
CA TYR A 489 -9.65 -10.54 -13.41
C TYR A 489 -9.73 -11.86 -14.19
N MET A 490 -8.75 -12.15 -15.05
CA MET A 490 -8.70 -13.38 -15.84
C MET A 490 -8.62 -14.64 -14.95
N ALA A 491 -7.77 -14.61 -13.92
CA ALA A 491 -7.62 -15.71 -12.97
C ALA A 491 -8.91 -15.91 -12.16
N LYS A 492 -9.50 -14.83 -11.65
CA LYS A 492 -10.77 -14.87 -10.91
C LYS A 492 -11.87 -15.49 -11.76
N GLU A 493 -12.08 -15.00 -12.99
CA GLU A 493 -13.07 -15.53 -13.91
C GLU A 493 -12.87 -17.02 -14.20
N SER A 494 -11.62 -17.44 -14.43
CA SER A 494 -11.29 -18.83 -14.73
C SER A 494 -11.51 -19.74 -13.53
N ILE A 495 -11.08 -19.31 -12.34
CA ILE A 495 -11.22 -20.06 -11.09
C ILE A 495 -12.69 -20.13 -10.68
N GLU A 496 -13.43 -19.02 -10.72
CA GLU A 496 -14.84 -18.98 -10.34
C GLU A 496 -15.68 -19.92 -11.22
N ARG A 497 -15.46 -19.92 -12.55
CA ARG A 497 -16.12 -20.89 -13.45
C ARG A 497 -15.75 -22.33 -13.10
N ALA A 498 -14.46 -22.62 -12.94
CA ALA A 498 -14.01 -23.98 -12.59
C ALA A 498 -14.61 -24.48 -11.27
N VAL A 499 -14.76 -23.60 -10.28
CA VAL A 499 -15.41 -23.90 -9.00
C VAL A 499 -16.90 -24.15 -9.19
N VAL A 500 -17.61 -23.28 -9.92
CA VAL A 500 -19.04 -23.42 -10.22
C VAL A 500 -19.31 -24.75 -10.95
N ASP A 501 -18.53 -25.05 -12.00
CA ASP A 501 -18.66 -26.28 -12.78
C ASP A 501 -18.40 -27.52 -11.92
N SER A 502 -17.36 -27.49 -11.09
CA SER A 502 -17.04 -28.60 -10.17
C SER A 502 -18.13 -28.80 -9.13
N PHE A 503 -18.66 -27.72 -8.56
CA PHE A 503 -19.73 -27.75 -7.58
C PHE A 503 -21.03 -28.30 -8.18
N ASN A 504 -21.40 -27.80 -9.36
CA ASN A 504 -22.54 -28.26 -10.14
C ASN A 504 -22.43 -29.75 -10.45
N LYS A 505 -21.25 -30.21 -10.87
CA LYS A 505 -20.98 -31.62 -11.18
C LYS A 505 -21.08 -32.54 -9.96
N VAL A 506 -20.53 -32.13 -8.81
CA VAL A 506 -20.51 -32.97 -7.60
C VAL A 506 -21.88 -33.05 -6.94
N LEU A 507 -22.62 -31.95 -6.87
CA LEU A 507 -23.91 -31.88 -6.18
C LEU A 507 -25.12 -32.07 -7.11
N ASN A 508 -24.88 -32.17 -8.41
CA ASN A 508 -25.90 -32.27 -9.45
C ASN A 508 -26.90 -31.09 -9.40
N ILE A 509 -26.35 -29.87 -9.28
CA ILE A 509 -27.07 -28.58 -9.24
C ILE A 509 -26.64 -27.75 -10.46
N SER A 510 -27.37 -26.68 -10.78
CA SER A 510 -27.05 -25.75 -11.87
C SER A 510 -26.97 -24.31 -11.37
N CYS A 511 -25.89 -23.97 -10.67
CA CYS A 511 -25.58 -22.59 -10.29
C CYS A 511 -25.04 -21.83 -11.51
N SER A 512 -25.45 -20.57 -11.68
CA SER A 512 -24.94 -19.69 -12.75
C SER A 512 -23.62 -19.01 -12.40
N ASP A 513 -23.38 -18.75 -11.12
CA ASP A 513 -22.22 -18.00 -10.64
C ASP A 513 -21.79 -18.39 -9.22
N ILE A 514 -20.70 -17.78 -8.77
CA ILE A 514 -20.10 -18.06 -7.46
C ILE A 514 -20.96 -17.57 -6.28
N ASP A 515 -21.84 -16.59 -6.49
CA ASP A 515 -22.70 -16.06 -5.41
C ASP A 515 -23.90 -16.99 -5.15
N GLU A 516 -24.41 -17.65 -6.19
CA GLU A 516 -25.37 -18.75 -6.04
C GLU A 516 -24.75 -19.93 -5.27
N VAL A 517 -23.52 -20.33 -5.61
CA VAL A 517 -22.78 -21.37 -4.88
C VAL A 517 -22.67 -21.01 -3.39
N LYS A 518 -22.29 -19.77 -3.05
CA LYS A 518 -22.23 -19.29 -1.65
C LYS A 518 -23.58 -19.37 -0.95
N THR A 519 -24.65 -18.97 -1.63
CA THR A 519 -26.01 -18.98 -1.09
C THR A 519 -26.45 -20.40 -0.74
N ILE A 520 -26.24 -21.35 -1.64
CA ILE A 520 -26.57 -22.76 -1.43
C ILE A 520 -25.76 -23.34 -0.28
N LEU A 521 -24.45 -23.08 -0.23
CA LEU A 521 -23.58 -23.51 0.89
C LEU A 521 -24.07 -22.96 2.23
N ALA A 522 -24.43 -21.67 2.29
CA ALA A 522 -24.97 -21.06 3.50
C ALA A 522 -26.28 -21.71 3.96
N MET A 523 -27.18 -22.07 3.02
CA MET A 523 -28.40 -22.81 3.31
C MET A 523 -28.10 -24.23 3.84
N TYR A 524 -27.16 -24.94 3.22
CA TYR A 524 -26.74 -26.27 3.65
C TYR A 524 -26.13 -26.26 5.07
N ILE A 525 -25.24 -25.31 5.35
CA ILE A 525 -24.62 -25.15 6.68
C ILE A 525 -25.68 -24.81 7.73
N LYS A 526 -26.61 -23.88 7.44
CA LYS A 526 -27.74 -23.57 8.34
C LYS A 526 -28.58 -24.80 8.63
N LYS A 527 -28.89 -25.62 7.62
CA LYS A 527 -29.66 -26.85 7.77
C LYS A 527 -28.94 -27.90 8.62
N MET A 528 -27.62 -28.02 8.50
CA MET A 528 -26.80 -28.88 9.37
C MET A 528 -26.79 -28.42 10.82
N ILE A 529 -26.60 -27.11 11.06
CA ILE A 529 -26.60 -26.53 12.41
C ILE A 529 -27.97 -26.73 13.07
N LEU A 530 -29.07 -26.46 12.36
CA LEU A 530 -30.43 -26.71 12.83
C LEU A 530 -30.66 -28.19 13.19
N LYS A 531 -30.18 -29.13 12.37
CA LYS A 531 -30.26 -30.57 12.68
C LYS A 531 -29.49 -30.97 13.94
N ASN A 532 -28.38 -30.30 14.25
CA ASN A 532 -27.58 -30.57 15.44
C ASN A 532 -28.11 -29.89 16.71
N ILE A 533 -28.95 -28.85 16.58
CA ILE A 533 -29.64 -28.20 17.72
C ILE A 533 -30.91 -28.97 18.11
N ILE A 534 -31.53 -29.67 17.15
CA ILE A 534 -32.78 -30.42 17.35
C ILE A 534 -32.52 -31.87 17.84
N LYS A 535 -31.26 -32.33 17.78
CA LYS A 535 -30.79 -33.52 18.49
C LYS A 535 -30.27 -33.13 19.86
#